data_AF-A0A4C9I5R8-F1
#
_entry.id   AF-A0A4C9I5R8-F1
#
_cell.length_a   1.000
_cell.length_b   1.000
_cell.length_c   1.000
_cell.angle_alpha   90.00
_cell.angle_beta   90.00
_cell.angle_gamma   90.00
#
_symmetry.space_group_name_H-M   'P 1'
#
loop_
_entity.id
_entity.type
_entity.pdbx_description
1 polymer ?
#
loop_
_entity_poly.entity_id
_entity_poly.type
_entity_poly.pdbx_seq_one_letter_code
_entity_poly.pdbx_strand_id
1 'polypeptide(L)'
;MTILRAFIRSLSVSQEQEPVVRFETEPGRQMQVDWGTMRNGRSPLHVFVAVPGYSRMLYIEFTDNIRYDTLETCHRNAFASLVVCRAKCCMTI
;
A
#
# COMPACT_ATOMS: atom_id res chain seq x y z
N MET A 1 9.78 4.20 35.08
CA MET A 1 9.79 5.49 34.34
C MET A 1 10.76 6.42 35.05
N THR A 2 11.75 6.99 34.36
CA THR A 2 12.80 7.84 34.95
C THR A 2 12.37 9.30 35.08
N ILE A 3 12.93 10.03 36.05
CA ILE A 3 12.63 11.46 36.33
C ILE A 3 12.78 12.34 35.07
N LEU A 4 13.81 12.07 34.27
CA LEU A 4 14.05 12.76 33.00
C LEU A 4 12.88 12.60 32.01
N ARG A 5 12.30 11.39 31.92
CA ARG A 5 11.14 11.13 31.05
C ARG A 5 9.89 11.86 31.54
N ALA A 6 9.69 11.99 32.85
CA ALA A 6 8.56 12.73 33.40
C ALA A 6 8.68 14.24 33.11
N PHE A 7 9.87 14.81 33.28
CA PHE A 7 10.14 16.22 33.01
C PHE A 7 9.98 16.59 31.53
N ILE A 8 10.48 15.76 30.62
CA ILE A 8 10.29 15.99 29.17
C ILE A 8 8.81 15.94 28.79
N ARG A 9 8.04 15.02 29.40
CA ARG A 9 6.60 14.89 29.14
C ARG A 9 5.79 16.06 29.70
N SER A 10 6.22 16.69 30.80
CA SER A 10 5.58 17.91 31.30
C SER A 10 5.84 19.13 30.42
N LEU A 11 6.87 19.09 29.56
CA LEU A 11 7.18 20.16 28.61
C LEU A 11 6.53 19.94 27.24
N SER A 12 6.02 18.73 26.95
CA SER A 12 5.36 18.47 25.67
C SER A 12 3.97 19.09 25.67
N VAL A 13 3.79 20.11 24.85
CA VAL A 13 2.47 20.66 24.52
C VAL A 13 1.69 19.60 23.73
N SER A 14 0.44 19.34 24.13
CA SER A 14 -0.47 18.54 23.32
C SER A 14 -0.64 19.22 21.97
N GLN A 15 0.06 18.73 20.96
CA GLN A 15 -0.13 19.17 19.59
C GLN A 15 -1.53 18.71 19.18
N GLU A 16 -2.37 19.63 18.71
CA GLU A 16 -3.56 19.25 17.97
C GLU A 16 -3.09 18.37 16.82
N GLN A 17 -3.65 17.16 16.71
CA GLN A 17 -3.34 16.29 15.59
C GLN A 17 -3.76 17.04 14.33
N GLU A 18 -2.77 17.38 13.50
CA GLU A 18 -3.06 17.95 12.19
C GLU A 18 -4.09 17.05 11.50
N PRO A 19 -5.16 17.63 10.92
CA PRO A 19 -6.16 16.85 10.24
C PRO A 19 -5.45 16.04 9.16
N VAL A 20 -5.61 14.72 9.21
CA VAL A 20 -5.05 13.82 8.21
C VAL A 20 -5.69 14.17 6.87
N VAL A 21 -4.99 14.98 6.06
CA VAL A 21 -5.42 15.33 4.71
C VAL A 21 -5.30 14.07 3.86
N ARG A 22 -6.41 13.33 3.76
CA ARG A 22 -6.52 12.18 2.88
C ARG A 22 -6.77 12.70 1.48
N PHE A 23 -5.76 12.63 0.62
CA PHE A 23 -5.93 12.88 -0.81
C PHE A 23 -6.78 11.75 -1.40
N GLU A 24 -8.09 11.95 -1.49
CA GLU A 24 -8.98 11.09 -2.24
C GLU A 24 -8.78 11.39 -3.73
N THR A 25 -8.01 10.54 -4.40
CA THR A 25 -7.81 10.64 -5.85
C THR A 25 -9.05 10.12 -6.58
N GLU A 26 -9.36 10.71 -7.74
CA GLU A 26 -10.42 10.19 -8.61
C GLU A 26 -10.14 8.71 -8.98
N PRO A 27 -11.21 7.91 -9.22
CA PRO A 27 -11.06 6.54 -9.65
C PRO A 27 -10.11 6.39 -10.85
N GLY A 28 -9.17 5.45 -10.74
CA GLY A 28 -8.19 5.17 -11.79
C GLY A 28 -7.12 6.26 -11.99
N ARG A 29 -6.95 7.20 -11.05
CA ARG A 29 -5.83 8.15 -11.08
C ARG A 29 -4.61 7.73 -10.27
N GLN A 30 -4.78 6.93 -9.24
CA GLN A 30 -3.65 6.47 -8.43
C GLN A 30 -3.89 5.07 -7.87
N MET A 31 -2.84 4.27 -7.87
CA MET A 31 -2.80 2.95 -7.25
C MET A 31 -1.44 2.74 -6.59
N GLN A 32 -1.47 2.25 -5.37
CA GLN A 32 -0.30 1.79 -4.63
C GLN A 32 -0.16 0.29 -4.86
N VAL A 33 1.08 -0.15 -5.05
CA VAL A 33 1.41 -1.54 -5.30
C VAL A 33 2.53 -1.94 -4.36
N ASP A 34 2.40 -3.09 -3.72
CA ASP A 34 3.40 -3.62 -2.79
C ASP A 34 3.57 -5.14 -2.94
N TRP A 35 4.68 -5.65 -2.44
CA TRP A 35 5.02 -7.06 -2.41
C TRP A 35 5.08 -7.59 -0.97
N GLY A 36 4.15 -8.48 -0.63
CA GLY A 36 4.24 -9.32 0.55
C GLY A 36 5.13 -10.53 0.29
N THR A 37 5.84 -11.00 1.31
CA THR A 37 6.51 -12.31 1.27
C THR A 37 6.09 -13.13 2.49
N MET A 38 5.42 -14.25 2.25
CA MET A 38 5.05 -15.21 3.29
C MET A 38 6.07 -16.34 3.31
N ARG A 39 6.73 -16.51 4.44
CA ARG A 39 7.69 -17.60 4.66
C ARG A 39 6.98 -18.72 5.42
N ASN A 40 6.31 -19.62 4.71
CA ASN A 40 5.57 -20.75 5.30
C ASN A 40 6.24 -22.12 5.03
N GLY A 41 7.55 -22.15 4.78
CA GLY A 41 8.27 -23.39 4.52
C GLY A 41 9.58 -23.19 3.77
N ARG A 42 9.96 -24.19 2.96
CA ARG A 42 11.22 -24.21 2.21
C ARG A 42 11.30 -23.21 1.06
N SER A 43 10.14 -22.77 0.55
CA SER A 43 10.05 -21.81 -0.55
C SER A 43 9.21 -20.61 -0.12
N PRO A 44 9.73 -19.38 -0.20
CA PRO A 44 8.94 -18.19 0.09
C PRO A 44 7.85 -18.01 -0.96
N LEU A 45 6.62 -17.76 -0.52
CA LEU A 45 5.52 -17.36 -1.38
C LEU A 45 5.50 -15.83 -1.46
N HIS A 46 5.43 -15.29 -2.67
CA HIS A 46 5.33 -13.86 -2.89
C HIS A 46 3.88 -13.47 -3.16
N VAL A 47 3.52 -12.28 -2.72
CA VAL A 47 2.15 -11.78 -2.81
C VAL A 47 2.22 -10.39 -3.41
N PHE A 48 1.65 -10.24 -4.59
CA PHE A 48 1.43 -8.95 -5.20
C PHE A 48 0.14 -8.34 -4.64
N VAL A 49 0.21 -7.12 -4.12
CA VAL A 49 -0.94 -6.40 -3.59
C VAL A 49 -1.08 -5.09 -4.34
N ALA A 50 -2.28 -4.81 -4.85
CA ALA A 50 -2.60 -3.55 -5.50
C ALA A 50 -3.83 -2.90 -4.85
N VAL A 51 -3.70 -1.61 -4.52
CA VAL A 51 -4.71 -0.84 -3.79
C VAL A 51 -4.95 0.51 -4.49
N PRO A 52 -6.13 0.75 -5.10
CA PRO A 52 -6.46 2.03 -5.70
C PRO A 52 -6.71 3.08 -4.61
N GLY A 53 -6.23 4.30 -4.83
CA GLY A 53 -6.34 5.41 -3.86
C GLY A 53 -7.78 5.80 -3.52
N TYR A 54 -8.70 5.64 -4.48
CA TYR A 54 -10.13 5.95 -4.35
C TYR A 54 -10.90 4.92 -3.51
N SER A 55 -11.10 3.71 -4.05
CA SER A 55 -12.01 2.73 -3.45
C SER A 55 -11.38 1.86 -2.35
N ARG A 56 -10.04 1.87 -2.23
CA ARG A 56 -9.28 1.01 -1.31
C ARG A 56 -9.57 -0.49 -1.44
N MET A 57 -10.11 -0.92 -2.58
CA MET A 57 -10.31 -2.33 -2.87
C MET A 57 -8.97 -3.05 -2.95
N LEU A 58 -8.86 -4.22 -2.32
CA LEU A 58 -7.64 -5.01 -2.35
C LEU A 58 -7.67 -5.97 -3.53
N TYR A 59 -6.68 -5.86 -4.41
CA TYR A 59 -6.33 -6.91 -5.36
C TYR A 59 -5.10 -7.65 -4.84
N ILE A 60 -5.17 -8.99 -4.81
CA ILE A 60 -4.12 -9.84 -4.28
C ILE A 60 -3.87 -10.97 -5.27
N GLU A 61 -2.61 -11.17 -5.65
CA GLU A 61 -2.18 -12.26 -6.52
C GLU A 61 -0.96 -12.96 -5.91
N PHE A 62 -1.01 -14.29 -5.83
CA PHE A 62 0.07 -15.10 -5.27
C PHE A 62 1.01 -15.56 -6.37
N THR A 63 2.31 -15.37 -6.15
CA THR A 63 3.35 -15.73 -7.11
C THR A 63 4.48 -16.49 -6.42
N ASP A 64 5.22 -17.27 -7.21
CA ASP A 64 6.40 -18.00 -6.77
C ASP A 64 7.68 -17.16 -6.88
N ASN A 65 7.62 -16.02 -7.59
CA ASN A 65 8.76 -15.15 -7.86
C ASN A 65 8.35 -13.68 -8.00
N ILE A 66 9.33 -12.77 -7.90
CA ILE A 66 9.18 -11.31 -8.05
C ILE A 66 9.92 -10.81 -9.31
N ARG A 67 10.00 -11.62 -10.37
CA ARG A 67 10.65 -11.21 -11.63
C ARG A 67 9.79 -10.15 -12.34
N TYR A 68 10.43 -9.40 -13.23
CA TYR A 68 9.76 -8.37 -14.01
C TYR A 68 8.59 -8.92 -14.85
N ASP A 69 8.74 -10.09 -15.47
CA ASP A 69 7.67 -10.68 -16.29
C ASP A 69 6.41 -11.01 -15.46
N THR A 70 6.64 -11.49 -14.24
CA THR A 70 5.59 -11.77 -13.25
C THR A 70 4.95 -10.46 -12.77
N LEU A 71 5.77 -9.44 -12.50
CA LEU A 71 5.31 -8.10 -12.14
C LEU A 71 4.40 -7.52 -13.24
N GLU A 72 4.83 -7.58 -14.51
CA GLU A 72 4.04 -7.07 -15.64
C GLU A 72 2.69 -7.80 -15.75
N THR A 73 2.71 -9.12 -15.61
CA THR A 73 1.49 -9.94 -15.65
C THR A 73 0.54 -9.58 -14.51
N CYS A 74 1.05 -9.45 -13.28
CA CYS A 74 0.26 -9.03 -12.12
C CYS A 74 -0.35 -7.63 -12.33
N HIS A 75 0.39 -6.69 -12.94
CA HIS A 75 -0.15 -5.37 -13.26
C HIS A 75 -1.27 -5.43 -14.29
N ARG A 76 -1.11 -6.20 -15.36
CA ARG A 76 -2.15 -6.40 -16.37
C ARG A 76 -3.41 -7.00 -15.76
N ASN A 77 -3.27 -8.00 -14.88
CA ASN A 77 -4.38 -8.64 -14.18
C ASN A 77 -5.05 -7.70 -13.17
N ALA A 78 -4.26 -6.94 -12.42
CA ALA A 78 -4.75 -5.93 -11.48
C ALA A 78 -5.54 -4.84 -12.21
N PHE A 79 -5.03 -4.33 -13.33
CA PHE A 79 -5.80 -3.40 -14.16
C PHE A 79 -7.07 -4.06 -14.68
N ALA A 80 -7.03 -5.27 -15.24
CA ALA A 80 -8.24 -5.93 -15.72
C ALA A 80 -9.30 -6.12 -14.62
N SER A 81 -8.88 -6.44 -13.39
CA SER A 81 -9.77 -6.73 -12.26
C SER A 81 -10.29 -5.48 -11.54
N LEU A 82 -9.47 -4.43 -11.44
CA LEU A 82 -9.81 -3.17 -10.78
C LEU A 82 -10.41 -2.13 -11.75
N VAL A 83 -10.42 -2.40 -13.07
CA VAL A 83 -10.99 -1.50 -14.09
C VAL A 83 -12.51 -1.68 -14.19
N VAL A 84 -13.20 -0.88 -13.38
CA VAL A 84 -14.37 -0.11 -13.83
C VAL A 84 -13.98 1.37 -14.08
N CYS A 85 -12.69 1.74 -14.05
CA CYS A 85 -12.28 3.14 -14.29
C CYS A 85 -11.14 3.23 -15.30
N ARG A 86 -11.51 3.67 -16.51
CA ARG A 86 -10.69 3.85 -17.72
C ARG A 86 -9.77 5.08 -17.64
N ALA A 87 -9.25 5.40 -16.46
CA ALA A 87 -8.38 6.55 -16.23
C ALA A 87 -6.91 6.12 -16.15
N LYS A 88 -6.00 7.05 -16.48
CA LYS A 88 -4.55 6.86 -16.39
C LYS A 88 -4.16 6.77 -14.91
N CYS A 89 -3.93 5.56 -14.42
CA CYS A 89 -3.50 5.35 -13.05
C CYS A 89 -2.02 5.69 -12.91
N CYS A 90 -1.71 6.75 -12.18
CA CYS A 90 -0.36 7.08 -11.75
C CYS A 90 0.07 6.06 -10.69
N MET A 91 1.05 5.24 -11.03
CA MET A 91 1.57 4.22 -10.12
C MET A 91 2.59 4.85 -9.20
N THR A 92 2.36 4.76 -7.90
CA THR A 92 3.36 5.15 -6.89
C THR A 92 3.94 3.86 -6.33
N ILE A 93 5.22 3.62 -6.62
CA ILE A 93 6.04 2.53 -6.10
C ILE A 93 6.67 3.00 -4.79
#